data_AF-A0A0K8JF14-F1
#
_entry.id   AF-A0A0K8JF14-F1
#
_cell.length_a   1.000
_cell.length_b   1.000
_cell.length_c   1.000
_cell.angle_alpha   90.00
_cell.angle_beta   90.00
_cell.angle_gamma   90.00
#
_symmetry.space_group_name_H-M   'P 1'
#
loop_
_entity.id
_entity.type
_entity.pdbx_description
1 polymer ?
#
loop_
_entity_poly.entity_id
_entity_poly.type
_entity_poly.pdbx_seq_one_letter_code
_entity_poly.pdbx_strand_id
1 'polypeptide(L)' 'MKPVLSKLKLKRLLLCKTQQEVANAIGVSRPYINSLENGRSTLTGEILVKFARYYNCKVSELV' A
#
# COMPACT_ATOMS: atom_id res chain seq x y z
N MET A 1 10.18 20.40 -0.61
CA MET A 1 8.99 19.88 0.09
C MET A 1 9.24 18.40 0.40
N LYS A 2 9.30 17.98 1.67
CA LYS A 2 9.42 16.55 2.00
C LYS A 2 8.07 15.89 1.65
N PRO A 3 8.01 14.87 0.79
CA PRO A 3 6.75 14.22 0.46
C PRO A 3 6.21 13.54 1.72
N VAL A 4 4.97 13.87 2.10
CA VAL A 4 4.24 13.12 3.12
C VAL A 4 4.11 11.68 2.59
N LEU A 5 4.68 10.72 3.31
CA LEU A 5 4.58 9.31 2.93
C LEU A 5 3.13 8.84 3.15
N SER A 6 2.54 8.18 2.15
CA SER A 6 1.23 7.56 2.31
C SER A 6 1.24 6.52 3.44
N LYS A 7 0.09 6.32 4.09
CA LYS A 7 -0.09 5.30 5.14
C LYS A 7 0.31 3.89 4.65
N LEU A 8 0.02 3.58 3.38
CA LEU A 8 0.46 2.35 2.72
C LEU A 8 1.99 2.21 2.68
N LYS A 9 2.68 3.28 2.27
CA LYS A 9 4.14 3.29 2.20
C LYS A 9 4.76 3.16 3.58
N LEU A 10 4.20 3.82 4.60
CA LEU A 10 4.65 3.71 5.98
C LEU A 10 4.53 2.28 6.50
N LYS A 11 3.37 1.64 6.36
CA LYS A 11 3.17 0.24 6.78
C LYS A 11 4.12 -0.72 6.05
N ARG A 12 4.34 -0.53 4.74
CA ARG A 12 5.31 -1.33 3.98
C ARG A 12 6.73 -1.22 4.54
N LEU A 13 7.17 0.01 4.83
CA LEU A 13 8.51 0.28 5.35
C LEU A 13 8.69 -0.28 6.77
N LEU A 14 7.66 -0.23 7.61
CA LEU A 14 7.67 -0.84 8.95
C LEU A 14 7.82 -2.37 8.91
N LEU A 15 7.34 -3.00 7.84
CA LEU A 15 7.49 -4.44 7.61
C LEU A 15 8.79 -4.80 6.85
N CYS A 16 9.66 -3.83 6.57
CA CYS A 16 10.88 -3.99 5.80
C CYS A 16 10.65 -4.65 4.43
N LYS A 17 9.55 -4.31 3.75
CA LYS A 17 9.17 -4.87 2.45
C LYS A 17 9.45 -3.94 1.28
N THR A 18 9.86 -4.54 0.16
CA THR A 18 9.94 -3.86 -1.14
C THR A 18 8.54 -3.71 -1.75
N GLN A 19 8.38 -2.77 -2.69
CA GLN A 19 7.11 -2.64 -3.43
C GLN A 19 6.78 -3.91 -4.23
N GLN A 20 7.79 -4.66 -4.68
CA GLN A 20 7.60 -5.90 -5.44
C GLN A 20 7.06 -7.02 -4.56
N GLU A 21 7.56 -7.17 -3.33
CA GLU A 21 7.05 -8.17 -2.39
C GLU A 21 5.57 -7.91 -2.04
N VAL A 22 5.20 -6.65 -1.82
CA VAL A 22 3.80 -6.28 -1.57
C VAL A 22 2.93 -6.52 -2.81
N ALA A 23 3.43 -6.16 -3.99
CA ALA A 23 2.75 -6.41 -5.26
C ALA A 23 2.44 -7.89 -5.47
N ASN A 24 3.44 -8.76 -5.25
CA ASN A 24 3.31 -10.21 -5.35
C ASN A 24 2.29 -10.76 -4.34
N ALA A 25 2.33 -10.28 -3.09
CA ALA A 25 1.43 -10.75 -2.03
C ALA A 25 -0.04 -10.34 -2.25
N ILE A 26 -0.28 -9.15 -2.82
CA ILE A 26 -1.62 -8.62 -3.08
C ILE A 26 -2.16 -9.09 -4.45
N GLY A 27 -1.30 -9.56 -5.35
CA GLY A 27 -1.67 -9.97 -6.69
C GLY A 27 -1.90 -8.78 -7.63
N VAL A 28 -1.02 -7.78 -7.58
CA VAL A 28 -1.06 -6.58 -8.45
C VAL A 28 0.32 -6.28 -9.02
N SER A 29 0.40 -5.31 -9.94
CA SER A 29 1.67 -4.89 -10.51
C SER A 29 2.45 -3.95 -9.57
N ARG A 30 3.79 -4.03 -9.58
CA ARG A 30 4.66 -3.10 -8.84
C ARG A 30 4.42 -1.63 -9.21
N PRO A 31 4.25 -1.25 -10.50
CA PRO A 31 3.89 0.12 -10.86
C PRO A 31 2.58 0.59 -10.22
N TYR A 32 1.59 -0.30 -10.07
CA TYR A 32 0.35 0.03 -9.38
C TYR A 32 0.58 0.35 -7.89
N ILE A 33 1.37 -0.45 -7.18
CA ILE A 33 1.79 -0.14 -5.79
C ILE A 33 2.47 1.25 -5.73
N ASN A 34 3.41 1.52 -6.64
CA ASN A 34 4.08 2.81 -6.72
C ASN A 34 3.12 3.98 -7.04
N SER A 35 2.05 3.73 -7.80
CA SER A 35 1.03 4.73 -8.09
C SER A 35 0.21 5.05 -6.83
N LEU A 36 -0.26 4.01 -6.13
CA LEU A 36 -1.01 4.12 -4.88
C LEU A 36 -0.19 4.84 -3.79
N GLU A 37 1.07 4.44 -3.60
CA GLU A 37 1.92 5.00 -2.54
C GLU A 37 2.25 6.48 -2.71
N ASN A 38 2.13 6.99 -3.94
CA ASN A 38 2.37 8.40 -4.28
C ASN A 38 1.06 9.15 -4.59
N GLY A 39 -0.11 8.57 -4.29
CA GLY A 39 -1.41 9.22 -4.48
C GLY A 39 -1.82 9.47 -5.93
N ARG A 40 -1.19 8.79 -6.90
CA ARG A 40 -1.52 8.91 -8.33
C ARG A 40 -2.66 7.99 -8.77
N SER A 41 -3.06 7.06 -7.92
CA SER A 41 -4.22 6.19 -8.15
C SER A 41 -5.05 6.08 -6.87
N THR A 42 -6.36 5.99 -7.05
CA THR A 42 -7.32 5.80 -5.96
C THR A 42 -7.34 4.33 -5.52
N LEU A 43 -7.38 4.08 -4.21
CA LEU A 43 -7.64 2.74 -3.70
C LEU A 43 -9.11 2.39 -3.90
N THR A 44 -9.35 1.26 -4.56
CA THR A 44 -10.68 0.63 -4.55
C THR A 44 -10.90 -0.09 -3.21
N GLY A 45 -12.16 -0.31 -2.84
CA GLY A 45 -12.49 -1.04 -1.60
C GLY A 45 -11.89 -2.45 -1.56
N GLU A 46 -11.85 -3.15 -2.70
CA GLU A 46 -11.25 -4.49 -2.80
C GLU A 46 -9.74 -4.46 -2.49
N ILE A 47 -9.00 -3.55 -3.13
CA ILE A 47 -7.55 -3.40 -2.93
C ILE A 47 -7.26 -2.98 -1.49
N LEU A 48 -8.07 -2.08 -0.94
CA LEU A 48 -7.96 -1.62 0.44
C LEU A 48 -8.13 -2.76 1.45
N VAL A 49 -9.06 -3.68 1.22
CA VAL A 49 -9.23 -4.90 2.04
C VAL A 49 -8.03 -5.84 1.90
N LYS A 50 -7.47 -6.01 0.69
CA LYS A 50 -6.26 -6.83 0.49
C LYS A 50 -5.06 -6.26 1.26
N PHE A 51 -4.85 -4.94 1.21
CA PHE A 51 -3.81 -4.29 2.00
C PHE A 51 -4.04 -4.42 3.51
N ALA A 52 -5.28 -4.23 3.97
CA ALA A 52 -5.62 -4.37 5.39
C ALA A 52 -5.31 -5.76 5.92
N ARG A 53 -5.65 -6.81 5.14
CA ARG A 53 -5.29 -8.20 5.45
C ARG A 53 -3.79 -8.42 5.43
N TYR A 54 -3.09 -7.96 4.39
CA TYR A 54 -1.65 -8.14 4.24
C TYR A 54 -0.85 -7.45 5.36
N TYR A 55 -1.25 -6.25 5.75
CA TYR A 55 -0.64 -5.48 6.83
C TYR A 55 -1.18 -5.81 8.23
N ASN A 56 -2.12 -6.76 8.32
CA ASN A 56 -2.79 -7.15 9.57
C ASN A 56 -3.30 -5.93 10.37
N CYS A 57 -4.06 -5.04 9.71
CA CYS A 57 -4.56 -3.80 10.29
C CYS A 57 -5.99 -3.50 9.82
N LYS A 58 -6.64 -2.50 10.43
CA LYS A 58 -7.97 -2.07 10.00
C LYS A 58 -7.87 -1.22 8.74
N VAL A 59 -8.90 -1.29 7.89
CA VAL A 59 -9.04 -0.46 6.68
C VAL A 59 -8.91 1.04 7.01
N SER A 60 -9.47 1.49 8.14
CA SER A 60 -9.40 2.88 8.61
C SER A 60 -7.98 3.37 8.92
N GLU A 61 -7.00 2.47 9.09
CA GLU A 61 -5.60 2.85 9.29
C GLU A 61 -4.87 3.13 7.98
N LEU A 62 -5.48 2.89 6.82
CA LEU A 62 -4.87 3.01 5.50
C LEU A 62 -5.40 4.19 4.68
N VAL A 63 -6.54 4.77 5.08
CA VAL A 63 -7.17 5.97 4.51
C VAL A 63 -7.06 7.13 5.48
#